data_AF-A0A9D9Q5S4-F1
#
_entry.id   AF-A0A9D9Q5S4-F1
#
_cell.length_a   1.000
_cell.length_b   1.000
_cell.length_c   1.000
_cell.angle_alpha   90.00
_cell.angle_beta   90.00
_cell.angle_gamma   90.00
#
_symmetry.space_group_name_H-M   'P 1'
#
loop_
_entity.id
_entity.type
_entity.pdbx_description
1 polymer ?
#
loop_
_entity_poly.entity_id
_entity_poly.type
_entity_poly.pdbx_seq_one_letter_code
_entity_poly.pdbx_strand_id
1 'polypeptide(L)'
;MKRFLLLRLTITTLLLSSCEKMFEQDNITFPSEGGTISVGTSIFSYSLEISDYDYSMHSTLFRDEETGTITVSLEWLTATMKENGSTITLTAKPNESEKRRTLFVHGMHRDLGGSMRVTQKK
;
A
#
# COMPACT_ATOMS: atom_id res chain seq x y z
N MET A 1 35.25 -13.89 -33.09
CA MET A 1 34.43 -14.40 -31.95
C MET A 1 34.39 -13.47 -30.72
N LYS A 2 34.66 -12.16 -30.83
CA LYS A 2 34.55 -11.20 -29.69
C LYS A 2 33.39 -10.20 -29.80
N ARG A 3 32.83 -9.98 -31.01
CA ARG A 3 31.72 -9.03 -31.25
C ARG A 3 30.33 -9.58 -30.90
N PHE A 4 30.15 -10.90 -30.97
CA PHE A 4 28.89 -11.57 -30.61
C PHE A 4 28.68 -11.74 -29.10
N LEU A 5 29.75 -11.67 -28.28
CA LEU A 5 29.64 -11.68 -26.82
C LEU A 5 29.12 -10.35 -26.26
N LEU A 6 29.46 -9.22 -26.89
CA LEU A 6 29.01 -7.90 -26.48
C LEU A 6 27.51 -7.69 -26.74
N LEU A 7 26.97 -8.26 -27.82
CA LEU A 7 25.55 -8.16 -28.17
C LEU A 7 24.66 -9.01 -27.24
N ARG A 8 25.20 -10.08 -26.65
CA ARG A 8 24.50 -10.92 -25.67
C ARG A 8 24.49 -10.31 -24.27
N LEU A 9 25.41 -9.39 -23.96
CA LEU A 9 25.49 -8.73 -22.66
C LEU A 9 24.54 -7.52 -22.54
N THR A 10 24.18 -6.89 -23.67
CA THR A 10 23.23 -5.76 -23.70
C THR A 10 21.76 -6.17 -23.66
N ILE A 11 21.42 -7.40 -24.07
CA ILE A 11 20.04 -7.91 -24.04
C ILE A 11 19.62 -8.36 -22.63
N THR A 12 20.55 -8.82 -21.80
CA THR A 12 20.26 -9.23 -20.41
C THR A 12 19.95 -8.05 -19.48
N THR A 13 20.43 -6.84 -19.78
CA THR A 13 20.07 -5.63 -19.01
C THR A 13 18.67 -5.08 -19.34
N LEU A 14 18.05 -5.53 -20.44
CA LEU A 14 16.75 -5.01 -20.90
C LEU A 14 15.53 -5.74 -20.30
N LEU A 15 15.76 -6.71 -19.41
CA LEU A 15 14.71 -7.46 -18.71
C LEU A 15 14.46 -6.99 -17.28
N LEU A 16 14.97 -5.80 -16.90
CA LEU A 16 14.37 -5.01 -15.84
C LEU A 16 13.04 -4.44 -16.36
N SER A 17 12.09 -5.32 -16.64
CA SER A 17 10.69 -4.94 -16.73
C SER A 17 10.34 -4.36 -15.37
N SER A 18 10.40 -3.03 -15.27
CA SER A 18 9.90 -2.27 -14.13
C SER A 18 8.43 -2.63 -13.98
N CYS A 19 8.13 -3.64 -13.15
CA CYS A 19 6.80 -3.80 -12.62
C CYS A 19 6.58 -2.57 -11.75
N GLU A 20 5.84 -1.58 -12.26
CA GLU A 20 5.55 -0.36 -11.52
C GLU A 20 4.82 -0.76 -10.23
N LYS A 21 5.51 -0.60 -9.10
CA LYS A 21 4.90 -0.83 -7.80
C LYS A 21 4.07 0.39 -7.43
N MET A 22 2.83 0.15 -7.04
CA MET A 22 1.92 1.22 -6.62
C MET A 22 2.20 1.69 -5.19
N PHE A 23 2.78 0.82 -4.37
CA PHE A 23 3.28 1.12 -3.04
C PHE A 23 4.78 0.84 -3.02
N GLU A 24 5.57 1.70 -2.40
CA GLU A 24 7.01 1.44 -2.24
C GLU A 24 7.28 0.17 -1.41
N GLN A 25 6.32 -0.21 -0.58
CA GLN A 25 6.35 -1.40 0.26
C GLN A 25 5.09 -2.23 0.07
N ASP A 26 5.24 -3.50 -0.28
CA ASP A 26 4.11 -4.41 -0.49
C ASP A 26 3.63 -5.06 0.83
N ASN A 27 4.44 -4.96 1.89
CA ASN A 27 4.17 -5.58 3.19
C ASN A 27 4.63 -4.66 4.33
N ILE A 28 3.73 -4.43 5.29
CA ILE A 28 4.02 -3.69 6.52
C ILE A 28 3.67 -4.54 7.73
N THR A 29 4.51 -4.48 8.76
CA THR A 29 4.22 -5.11 10.04
C THR A 29 4.30 -4.08 11.16
N PHE A 30 3.15 -3.81 11.78
CA PHE A 30 3.07 -3.04 13.01
C PHE A 30 3.40 -3.91 14.23
N PRO A 31 4.02 -3.32 15.27
CA PRO A 31 4.13 -3.97 16.56
C PRO A 31 2.78 -3.95 17.29
N SER A 32 2.67 -4.64 18.43
CA SER A 32 1.38 -4.84 19.10
C SER A 32 0.82 -3.57 19.72
N GLU A 33 1.68 -2.63 20.11
CA GLU A 33 1.31 -1.29 20.56
C GLU A 33 0.69 -0.43 19.45
N GLY A 34 0.78 -0.85 18.19
CA GLY A 34 0.31 -0.07 17.04
C GLY A 34 1.29 1.02 16.63
N GLY A 35 0.78 2.20 16.28
CA GLY A 35 1.57 3.35 15.89
C GLY A 35 1.32 3.81 14.45
N THR A 36 2.22 4.60 13.91
CA THR A 36 2.06 5.27 12.61
C THR A 36 3.25 5.02 11.69
N ILE A 37 2.98 4.68 10.43
CA ILE A 37 3.97 4.48 9.37
C ILE A 37 3.52 5.20 8.11
N SER A 38 4.44 5.90 7.45
CA SER A 38 4.20 6.52 6.15
C SER A 38 4.82 5.70 5.02
N VAL A 39 4.13 5.61 3.89
CA VAL A 39 4.51 4.79 2.74
C VAL A 39 4.35 5.62 1.47
N GLY A 40 5.37 5.67 0.63
CA GLY A 40 5.26 6.26 -0.70
C GLY A 40 4.35 5.43 -1.59
N THR A 41 3.56 6.12 -2.43
CA THR A 41 2.61 5.48 -3.33
C THR A 41 2.39 6.30 -4.59
N SER A 42 1.98 5.63 -5.67
CA SER A 42 1.52 6.27 -6.89
C SER A 42 0.00 6.20 -7.08
N ILE A 43 -0.77 5.61 -6.16
CA ILE A 43 -2.24 5.47 -6.33
C ILE A 43 -2.93 6.83 -6.34
N PHE A 44 -4.13 6.89 -6.94
CA PHE A 44 -5.02 8.02 -6.76
C PHE A 44 -5.72 7.95 -5.40
N SER A 45 -5.79 9.08 -4.69
CA SER A 45 -6.35 9.13 -3.33
C SER A 45 -7.81 8.65 -3.25
N TYR A 46 -8.62 8.87 -4.28
CA TYR A 46 -10.03 8.43 -4.32
C TYR A 46 -10.21 6.91 -4.51
N SER A 47 -9.13 6.19 -4.87
CA SER A 47 -9.14 4.74 -5.05
C SER A 47 -8.71 3.98 -3.80
N LEU A 48 -8.31 4.68 -2.75
CA LEU A 48 -7.83 4.07 -1.51
C LEU A 48 -8.95 3.27 -0.84
N GLU A 49 -8.69 2.01 -0.54
CA GLU A 49 -9.61 1.11 0.16
C GLU A 49 -8.85 0.25 1.17
N ILE A 50 -9.53 -0.19 2.24
CA ILE A 50 -9.03 -1.24 3.14
C ILE A 50 -10.03 -2.40 3.16
N SER A 51 -9.52 -3.63 3.05
CA SER A 51 -10.34 -4.85 3.14
C SER A 51 -9.69 -5.90 4.04
N ASP A 52 -10.50 -6.87 4.48
CA ASP A 52 -10.02 -8.16 4.94
C ASP A 52 -9.63 -9.07 3.74
N TYR A 53 -9.19 -10.29 4.03
CA TYR A 53 -8.76 -11.25 2.99
C TYR A 53 -9.91 -11.67 2.06
N ASP A 54 -11.11 -11.84 2.63
CA ASP A 54 -12.28 -12.35 1.90
C ASP A 54 -13.13 -11.23 1.27
N TYR A 55 -12.73 -9.95 1.42
CA TYR A 55 -13.52 -8.77 1.05
C TYR A 55 -14.93 -8.80 1.65
N SER A 56 -15.08 -9.42 2.83
CA SER A 56 -16.33 -9.48 3.56
C SER A 56 -16.62 -8.17 4.29
N MET A 57 -15.57 -7.41 4.58
CA MET A 57 -15.63 -6.12 5.25
C MET A 57 -15.09 -5.03 4.33
N HIS A 58 -15.85 -3.94 4.22
CA HIS A 58 -15.43 -2.75 3.48
C HIS A 58 -15.09 -1.61 4.43
N SER A 59 -14.04 -0.88 4.10
CA SER A 59 -13.66 0.31 4.84
C SER A 59 -14.67 1.44 4.72
N THR A 60 -14.77 2.26 5.77
CA THR A 60 -15.48 3.53 5.72
C THR A 60 -14.55 4.60 5.14
N LEU A 61 -15.02 5.32 4.12
CA LEU A 61 -14.32 6.45 3.50
C LEU A 61 -14.89 7.78 3.99
N PHE A 62 -14.00 8.69 4.33
CA PHE A 62 -14.29 10.08 4.65
C PHE A 62 -13.35 11.01 3.87
N ARG A 63 -13.91 12.07 3.27
CA ARG A 63 -13.16 13.14 2.62
C ARG A 63 -13.36 14.43 3.42
N ASP A 64 -12.25 15.01 3.84
CA ASP A 64 -12.21 16.37 4.38
C ASP A 64 -11.98 17.34 3.22
N GLU A 65 -13.02 18.09 2.85
CA GLU A 65 -12.99 19.06 1.74
C GLU A 65 -12.14 20.30 2.04
N GLU A 66 -11.99 20.69 3.31
CA GLU A 66 -11.19 21.87 3.68
C GLU A 66 -9.71 21.58 3.52
N THR A 67 -9.29 20.39 3.96
CA THR A 67 -7.88 20.01 3.95
C THR A 67 -7.50 19.13 2.76
N GLY A 68 -8.46 18.69 1.96
CA GLY A 68 -8.28 17.75 0.86
C GLY A 68 -7.78 16.38 1.33
N THR A 69 -8.15 15.93 2.52
CA THR A 69 -7.65 14.66 3.08
C THR A 69 -8.66 13.54 2.88
N ILE A 70 -8.23 12.44 2.28
CA ILE A 70 -8.98 11.18 2.25
C ILE A 70 -8.55 10.34 3.45
N THR A 71 -9.52 9.86 4.21
CA THR A 71 -9.34 8.96 5.35
C THR A 71 -10.18 7.71 5.12
N VAL A 72 -9.53 6.56 5.18
CA VAL A 72 -10.16 5.26 5.01
C VAL A 72 -9.85 4.42 6.24
N SER A 73 -10.86 3.84 6.87
CA SER A 73 -10.67 3.06 8.09
C SER A 73 -11.41 1.74 8.05
N LEU A 74 -10.76 0.70 8.56
CA LEU A 74 -11.37 -0.59 8.81
C LEU A 74 -10.80 -1.17 10.11
N GLU A 75 -11.69 -1.44 11.06
CA GLU A 75 -11.39 -2.00 12.39
C GLU A 75 -10.27 -1.24 13.14
N TRP A 76 -9.05 -1.76 13.05
CA TRP A 76 -7.86 -1.37 13.78
C TRP A 76 -6.88 -0.52 12.96
N LEU A 77 -7.12 -0.39 11.66
CA LEU A 77 -6.24 0.32 10.73
C LEU A 77 -6.96 1.51 10.10
N THR A 78 -6.28 2.65 10.11
CA THR A 78 -6.68 3.85 9.38
C THR A 78 -5.58 4.22 8.39
N ALA A 79 -5.96 4.49 7.15
CA ALA A 79 -5.08 5.03 6.11
C ALA A 79 -5.53 6.45 5.76
N THR A 80 -4.60 7.41 5.73
CA THR A 80 -4.87 8.79 5.35
C THR A 80 -3.94 9.24 4.23
N MET A 81 -4.46 10.07 3.33
CA MET A 81 -3.73 10.58 2.18
C MET A 81 -4.30 11.93 1.74
N LYS A 82 -3.44 12.87 1.36
CA LYS A 82 -3.87 14.13 0.72
C LYS A 82 -4.32 13.88 -0.72
N GLU A 83 -5.29 14.65 -1.18
CA GLU A 83 -5.63 14.73 -2.59
C GLU A 83 -4.39 15.17 -3.39
N ASN A 84 -4.04 14.37 -4.40
CA ASN A 84 -2.79 14.49 -5.16
C ASN A 84 -1.48 14.29 -4.36
N GLY A 85 -1.57 13.79 -3.13
CA GLY A 85 -0.39 13.37 -2.37
C GLY A 85 0.25 12.11 -2.97
N SER A 86 1.49 11.83 -2.59
CA SER A 86 2.22 10.61 -2.99
C SER A 86 2.57 9.74 -1.79
N THR A 87 1.92 9.97 -0.65
CA THR A 87 2.22 9.30 0.61
C THR A 87 0.93 8.93 1.32
N ILE A 88 0.83 7.68 1.74
CA ILE A 88 -0.21 7.20 2.65
C ILE A 88 0.38 7.11 4.04
N THR A 89 -0.36 7.62 5.02
CA THR A 89 -0.05 7.44 6.44
C THR A 89 -0.98 6.39 7.02
N LEU A 90 -0.41 5.29 7.45
CA LEU A 90 -1.10 4.21 8.13
C LEU A 90 -0.99 4.39 9.63
N THR A 91 -2.11 4.30 10.33
CA THR A 91 -2.17 4.33 11.80
C THR A 91 -2.88 3.08 12.28
N ALA A 92 -2.18 2.28 13.08
CA ALA A 92 -2.71 1.08 13.71
C ALA A 92 -3.01 1.34 15.19
N LYS A 93 -4.20 0.94 15.64
CA LYS A 93 -4.53 0.87 17.08
C LYS A 93 -3.77 -0.29 17.74
N PRO A 94 -3.53 -0.26 19.06
CA PRO A 94 -2.99 -1.41 19.77
C PRO A 94 -3.78 -2.70 19.50
N ASN A 95 -3.08 -3.83 19.46
CA ASN A 95 -3.67 -5.16 19.37
C ASN A 95 -3.68 -5.80 20.76
N GLU A 96 -4.85 -5.78 21.38
CA GLU A 96 -5.07 -6.40 22.69
C GLU A 96 -5.44 -7.89 22.58
N SER A 97 -5.50 -8.43 21.36
CA SER A 97 -5.81 -9.83 21.13
C SER A 97 -4.54 -10.69 21.12
N GLU A 98 -4.66 -11.95 21.54
CA GLU A 98 -3.58 -12.94 21.45
C GLU A 98 -3.28 -13.43 20.03
N LYS A 99 -3.88 -12.80 19.01
CA LYS A 99 -3.78 -13.22 17.62
C LYS A 99 -3.18 -12.12 16.76
N ARG A 100 -2.35 -12.54 15.82
CA ARG A 100 -1.91 -11.70 14.71
C ARG A 100 -3.13 -11.35 13.83
N ARG A 101 -3.25 -10.10 13.39
CA ARG A 101 -4.34 -9.63 12.52
C ARG A 101 -3.78 -8.99 11.24
N THR A 102 -4.48 -9.17 10.13
CA THR A 102 -4.04 -8.72 8.80
C THR A 102 -5.19 -8.03 8.09
N LEU A 103 -4.91 -6.90 7.47
CA LEU A 103 -5.77 -6.21 6.51
C LEU A 103 -4.95 -5.89 5.25
N PHE A 104 -5.64 -5.53 4.18
CA PHE A 104 -5.02 -5.15 2.92
C PHE A 104 -5.44 -3.73 2.56
N VAL A 105 -4.46 -2.93 2.14
CA VAL A 105 -4.68 -1.56 1.65
C VAL A 105 -4.54 -1.61 0.14
N HIS A 106 -5.55 -1.13 -0.58
CA HIS A 106 -5.62 -1.19 -2.03
C HIS A 106 -5.69 0.21 -2.64
N GLY A 107 -5.34 0.29 -3.90
CA GLY A 107 -5.54 1.49 -4.70
C GLY A 107 -5.24 1.27 -6.18
N MET A 108 -5.59 2.27 -6.97
CA MET A 108 -5.46 2.26 -8.42
C MET A 108 -4.81 3.55 -8.94
N HIS A 109 -4.07 3.42 -10.03
CA HIS A 109 -3.52 4.51 -10.82
C HIS A 109 -3.82 4.13 -12.27
N ARG A 110 -4.77 4.84 -12.87
CA ARG A 110 -5.36 4.49 -14.18
C ARG A 110 -5.91 3.06 -14.13
N ASP A 111 -5.44 2.18 -15.01
CA ASP A 111 -5.92 0.81 -15.15
C ASP A 111 -5.09 -0.20 -14.33
N LEU A 112 -4.11 0.27 -13.56
CA LEU A 112 -3.28 -0.55 -12.69
C LEU A 112 -3.81 -0.49 -11.27
N GLY A 113 -4.06 -1.66 -10.70
CA GLY A 113 -4.42 -1.86 -9.30
C GLY A 113 -3.27 -2.49 -8.52
N GLY A 114 -3.17 -2.13 -7.25
CA GLY A 114 -2.12 -2.58 -6.36
C GLY A 114 -2.66 -2.78 -4.97
N SER A 115 -1.99 -3.67 -4.23
CA SER A 115 -2.35 -4.00 -2.85
C SER A 115 -1.11 -4.07 -1.99
N MET A 116 -1.20 -3.54 -0.78
CA MET A 116 -0.21 -3.67 0.27
C MET A 116 -0.81 -4.44 1.44
N ARG A 117 -0.13 -5.51 1.86
CA ARG A 117 -0.52 -6.29 3.02
C ARG A 117 -0.04 -5.62 4.30
N VAL A 118 -0.95 -5.35 5.23
CA VAL A 118 -0.64 -4.74 6.52
C VAL A 118 -0.97 -5.73 7.62
N THR A 119 0.03 -6.09 8.42
CA THR A 119 -0.13 -7.05 9.51
C THR A 119 0.25 -6.41 10.83
N GLN A 120 -0.39 -6.82 11.92
CA GLN A 120 -0.01 -6.40 13.27
C GLN A 120 0.27 -7.61 14.16
N LYS A 121 1.35 -7.52 14.93
CA LYS A 121 1.72 -8.54 15.93
C LYS A 121 0.68 -8.61 17.06
N LYS A 122 0.68 -9.72 17.78
CA LYS A 122 0.03 -9.82 19.09
C LYS A 122 0.91 -9.14 20.14
#